data_AF-A0AAN6NAM9-F1
#
_entry.id   AF-A0AAN6NAM9-F1
#
_cell.length_a   1.000
_cell.length_b   1.000
_cell.length_c   1.000
_cell.angle_alpha   90.00
_cell.angle_beta   90.00
_cell.angle_gamma   90.00
#
_symmetry.space_group_name_H-M   'P 1'
#
loop_
_entity.id
_entity.type
_entity.pdbx_description
1 polymer ?
#
loop_
_entity_poly.entity_id
_entity_poly.type
_entity_poly.pdbx_seq_one_letter_code
_entity_poly.pdbx_strand_id
1 'polypeptide(L)'
;MNGINGGNMPGAIVGLPTPAGHQAELNYIYGMVEELSRQLALNQRALEDVVSGVGRVRSRARAQSLGNEELINAAADEVKAQDPNMDALVSLLSEALEKAKFSRDANAALLSQYAGVLSTMLKQFHEYKAKHVADVAVWHRSYRAQLAEARAENSRLREQIWDMQEHAGDANAMLRKFRAKYDEDAARWERRVESKAIRQELRFWKRMAMPDLPDDDPCWSDDDDLIDPVEKERLRELQKKMAEQQQLARAAAAAGGSMSSDGESPGEYGDNMSVPHAPQPPPAPMPPSMHSMMMGGVPMQREDSGISTRSGMSMEMPILPPRPPSAGSTGSSGQ
;
A
#
# COMPACT_ATOMS: atom_id res chain seq x y z
N MET A 1 -15.93 -42.33 -85.46
CA MET A 1 -17.09 -43.09 -85.95
C MET A 1 -17.69 -43.80 -84.75
N ASN A 2 -18.77 -43.25 -84.19
CA ASN A 2 -20.16 -43.69 -84.40
C ASN A 2 -20.39 -45.09 -83.79
N GLY A 3 -21.34 -45.31 -82.89
CA GLY A 3 -22.40 -44.44 -82.42
C GLY A 3 -23.11 -45.11 -81.24
N ILE A 4 -23.63 -44.24 -80.39
CA ILE A 4 -24.55 -44.50 -79.31
C ILE A 4 -25.89 -44.98 -79.92
N ASN A 5 -26.42 -46.10 -79.42
CA ASN A 5 -27.86 -46.40 -79.30
C ASN A 5 -27.95 -47.74 -78.53
N GLY A 6 -28.49 -47.80 -77.32
CA GLY A 6 -29.86 -47.38 -77.04
C GLY A 6 -30.81 -48.44 -77.58
N GLY A 7 -30.72 -49.65 -77.02
CA GLY A 7 -31.39 -50.83 -77.54
C GLY A 7 -31.92 -51.74 -76.44
N ASN A 8 -33.21 -51.53 -76.13
CA ASN A 8 -34.17 -52.60 -75.89
C ASN A 8 -34.21 -53.23 -74.49
N MET A 9 -34.81 -52.52 -73.55
CA MET A 9 -35.55 -53.12 -72.43
C MET A 9 -36.99 -52.58 -72.42
N PRO A 10 -37.94 -53.38 -71.93
CA PRO A 10 -39.07 -53.84 -72.73
C PRO A 10 -40.36 -53.07 -72.44
N GLY A 11 -41.34 -53.32 -73.32
CA GLY A 11 -42.64 -52.70 -73.37
C GLY A 11 -43.32 -52.52 -72.02
N ALA A 12 -43.83 -51.30 -71.87
CA ALA A 12 -44.79 -50.90 -70.87
C ALA A 12 -45.97 -51.89 -70.79
N ILE A 13 -46.07 -52.58 -69.66
CA ILE A 13 -47.37 -52.96 -69.08
C ILE A 13 -47.44 -52.28 -67.72
N VAL A 14 -47.98 -51.07 -67.78
CA VAL A 14 -48.43 -50.29 -66.63
C VAL A 14 -49.73 -50.91 -66.13
N GLY A 15 -49.77 -51.28 -64.84
CA GLY A 15 -51.01 -51.30 -64.07
C GLY A 15 -51.82 -52.59 -64.06
N LEU A 16 -51.31 -53.63 -63.39
CA LEU A 16 -52.13 -54.57 -62.62
C LEU A 16 -51.38 -54.87 -61.31
N PRO A 17 -51.99 -54.74 -60.12
CA PRO A 17 -51.30 -55.03 -58.87
C PRO A 17 -50.93 -56.51 -58.82
N THR A 18 -49.63 -56.81 -58.91
CA THR A 18 -49.11 -58.15 -58.62
C THR A 18 -49.54 -58.54 -57.21
N PRO A 19 -50.11 -59.74 -56.98
CA PRO A 19 -50.57 -60.17 -55.66
C PRO A 19 -49.48 -59.98 -54.60
N ALA A 20 -49.85 -59.49 -53.42
CA ALA A 20 -48.93 -59.04 -52.37
C ALA A 20 -47.84 -60.06 -51.96
N GLY A 21 -48.07 -61.36 -52.17
CA GLY A 21 -47.07 -62.41 -51.94
C GLY A 21 -45.97 -62.51 -53.01
N HIS A 22 -46.27 -62.21 -54.27
CA HIS A 22 -45.32 -62.38 -55.38
C HIS A 22 -44.14 -61.39 -55.29
N GLN A 23 -44.40 -60.15 -54.86
CA GLN A 23 -43.35 -59.15 -54.61
C GLN A 23 -42.49 -59.53 -53.39
N ALA A 24 -43.07 -60.16 -52.36
CA ALA A 24 -42.32 -60.63 -51.20
C ALA A 24 -41.44 -61.85 -51.55
N GLU A 25 -41.95 -62.78 -52.35
CA GLU A 25 -41.19 -63.93 -52.87
C GLU A 25 -40.06 -63.48 -53.80
N LEU A 26 -40.30 -62.51 -54.68
CA LEU A 26 -39.25 -61.95 -55.54
C LEU A 26 -38.17 -61.26 -54.71
N ASN A 27 -38.54 -60.46 -53.72
CA ASN A 27 -37.56 -59.86 -52.80
C ASN A 27 -36.77 -60.91 -52.01
N TYR A 28 -37.41 -62.01 -51.59
CA TYR A 28 -36.74 -63.14 -50.93
C TYR A 28 -35.77 -63.86 -51.88
N ILE A 29 -36.17 -64.12 -53.12
CA ILE A 29 -35.32 -64.74 -54.15
C ILE A 29 -34.16 -63.81 -54.50
N TYR A 30 -34.39 -62.51 -54.68
CA TYR A 30 -33.33 -61.53 -54.92
C TYR A 30 -32.36 -61.45 -53.74
N GLY A 31 -32.85 -61.44 -52.50
CA GLY A 31 -31.99 -61.50 -51.31
C GLY A 31 -31.19 -62.80 -51.21
N MET A 32 -31.78 -63.94 -51.58
CA MET A 32 -31.07 -65.23 -51.62
C MET A 32 -30.01 -65.27 -52.72
N VAL A 33 -30.31 -64.74 -53.91
CA VAL A 33 -29.37 -64.64 -55.03
C VAL A 33 -28.23 -63.67 -54.70
N GLU A 34 -28.52 -62.55 -54.05
CA GLU A 34 -27.52 -61.59 -53.60
C GLU A 34 -26.59 -62.24 -52.55
N GLU A 35 -27.15 -62.97 -51.59
CA GLU A 35 -26.37 -63.71 -50.60
C GLU A 35 -25.55 -64.84 -51.24
N LEU A 36 -26.10 -65.59 -52.20
CA LEU A 36 -25.37 -66.59 -52.98
C LEU A 36 -24.25 -65.95 -53.81
N SER A 37 -24.47 -64.78 -54.39
CA SER A 37 -23.45 -64.04 -55.15
C SER A 37 -22.32 -63.56 -54.24
N ARG A 38 -22.66 -63.11 -53.04
CA ARG A 38 -21.70 -62.72 -52.00
C ARG A 38 -20.88 -63.93 -51.54
N GLN A 39 -21.53 -65.06 -51.31
CA GLN A 39 -20.87 -66.33 -50.97
C GLN A 39 -19.98 -66.82 -52.11
N LEU A 40 -20.42 -66.71 -53.36
CA LEU A 40 -19.62 -67.10 -54.52
C LEU A 40 -18.37 -66.22 -54.65
N ALA A 41 -18.50 -64.91 -54.45
CA ALA A 41 -17.36 -63.98 -54.45
C ALA A 41 -16.37 -64.29 -53.32
N LEU A 42 -16.87 -64.62 -52.13
CA LEU A 42 -16.04 -65.06 -51.00
C LEU A 42 -15.33 -66.40 -51.30
N ASN A 43 -16.04 -67.36 -51.90
CA ASN A 43 -15.46 -68.64 -52.30
C ASN A 43 -14.40 -68.48 -53.40
N GLN A 44 -14.63 -67.59 -54.37
CA GLN A 44 -13.66 -67.31 -55.42
C GLN A 44 -12.38 -66.72 -54.84
N ARG A 45 -12.51 -65.77 -53.90
CA ARG A 45 -11.37 -65.19 -53.18
C ARG A 45 -10.64 -66.23 -52.33
N ALA A 46 -11.38 -67.06 -51.59
CA ALA A 46 -10.79 -68.14 -50.80
C ALA A 46 -10.04 -69.17 -51.68
N LEU A 47 -10.60 -69.51 -52.84
CA LEU A 47 -9.96 -70.41 -53.80
C LEU A 47 -8.69 -69.79 -54.40
N GLU A 48 -8.68 -68.49 -54.69
CA GLU A 48 -7.48 -67.78 -55.15
C GLU A 48 -6.37 -67.79 -54.08
N ASP A 49 -6.74 -67.56 -52.82
CA ASP A 49 -5.81 -67.67 -51.68
C ASP A 49 -5.27 -69.09 -51.51
N VAL A 50 -6.12 -70.11 -51.67
CA VAL A 50 -5.70 -71.53 -51.63
C VAL A 50 -4.78 -71.86 -52.78
N VAL A 51 -5.12 -71.46 -54.01
CA VAL A 51 -4.31 -71.74 -55.21
C VAL A 51 -2.96 -71.03 -55.12
N SER A 52 -2.93 -69.78 -54.67
CA SER A 52 -1.67 -69.05 -54.44
C SER A 52 -0.85 -69.66 -53.31
N GLY A 53 -1.50 -70.14 -52.24
CA GLY A 53 -0.88 -70.91 -51.15
C GLY A 53 -0.24 -72.21 -51.64
N VAL A 54 -0.98 -73.02 -52.39
CA VAL A 54 -0.49 -74.26 -53.01
C VAL A 54 0.63 -73.98 -54.00
N GLY A 55 0.54 -72.88 -54.77
CA GLY A 55 1.60 -72.42 -55.65
C GLY A 55 2.91 -72.14 -54.91
N ARG A 56 2.84 -71.46 -53.76
CA ARG A 56 4.01 -71.21 -52.88
C ARG A 56 4.57 -72.50 -52.28
N VAL A 57 3.72 -73.39 -51.77
CA VAL A 57 4.14 -74.70 -51.21
C VAL A 57 4.83 -75.54 -52.28
N ARG A 58 4.24 -75.64 -53.48
CA ARG A 58 4.83 -76.38 -54.60
C ARG A 58 6.14 -75.76 -55.09
N SER A 59 6.24 -74.43 -55.13
CA SER A 59 7.48 -73.75 -55.51
C SER A 59 8.59 -74.04 -54.50
N ARG A 60 8.26 -74.02 -53.20
CA ARG A 60 9.18 -74.35 -52.10
C ARG A 60 9.63 -75.81 -52.16
N ALA A 61 8.68 -76.73 -52.36
CA ALA A 61 8.93 -78.15 -52.56
C ALA A 61 9.94 -78.42 -53.68
N ARG A 62 9.74 -77.78 -54.84
CA ARG A 62 10.62 -77.93 -56.00
C ARG A 62 11.98 -77.28 -55.81
N ALA A 63 12.03 -76.10 -55.19
CA ALA A 63 13.28 -75.37 -55.00
C ALA A 63 14.22 -76.09 -54.01
N GLN A 64 13.66 -76.83 -53.04
CA GLN A 64 14.41 -77.50 -51.98
C GLN A 64 14.43 -79.04 -52.13
N SER A 65 13.83 -79.58 -53.20
CA SER A 65 13.71 -81.03 -53.47
C SER A 65 13.13 -81.85 -52.31
N LEU A 66 12.19 -81.26 -51.57
CA LEU A 66 11.61 -81.85 -50.35
C LEU A 66 10.41 -82.74 -50.66
N GLY A 67 10.28 -83.86 -49.94
CA GLY A 67 9.06 -84.67 -49.90
C GLY A 67 7.93 -84.00 -49.12
N ASN A 68 6.69 -84.53 -49.23
CA ASN A 68 5.52 -83.98 -48.53
C ASN A 68 5.70 -83.96 -46.99
N GLU A 69 6.22 -85.06 -46.42
CA GLU A 69 6.49 -85.16 -44.97
C GLU A 69 7.58 -84.16 -44.53
N GLU A 70 8.62 -83.98 -45.33
CA GLU A 70 9.71 -83.05 -45.04
C GLU A 70 9.26 -81.59 -45.12
N LEU A 71 8.34 -81.25 -46.04
CA LEU A 71 7.71 -79.93 -46.11
C LEU A 71 6.81 -79.63 -44.91
N ILE A 72 6.02 -80.61 -44.47
CA ILE A 72 5.16 -80.46 -43.29
C ILE A 72 6.02 -80.28 -42.05
N ASN A 73 7.09 -81.08 -41.90
CA ASN A 73 8.03 -80.95 -40.79
C ASN A 73 8.79 -79.62 -40.82
N ALA A 74 9.27 -79.17 -41.99
CA ALA A 74 9.94 -77.88 -42.12
C ALA A 74 9.01 -76.69 -41.81
N ALA A 75 7.74 -76.77 -42.22
CA ALA A 75 6.74 -75.75 -41.86
C ALA A 75 6.40 -75.80 -40.36
N ALA A 76 6.29 -76.99 -39.77
CA ALA A 76 6.07 -77.16 -38.35
C ALA A 76 7.25 -76.63 -37.51
N ASP A 77 8.48 -76.83 -37.98
CA ASP A 77 9.70 -76.30 -37.35
C ASP A 77 9.80 -74.78 -37.51
N GLU A 78 9.39 -74.21 -38.65
CA GLU A 78 9.31 -72.76 -38.86
C GLU A 78 8.27 -72.12 -37.92
N VAL A 79 7.11 -72.74 -37.74
CA VAL A 79 6.09 -72.30 -36.78
C VAL A 79 6.60 -72.41 -35.34
N LYS A 80 7.20 -73.55 -34.95
CA LYS A 80 7.79 -73.72 -33.61
C LYS A 80 8.95 -72.75 -33.33
N ALA A 81 9.72 -72.38 -34.35
CA ALA A 81 10.78 -71.39 -34.22
C ALA A 81 10.23 -69.96 -34.04
N GLN A 82 9.02 -69.68 -34.54
CA GLN A 82 8.35 -68.39 -34.36
C GLN A 82 7.65 -68.26 -33.01
N ASP A 83 7.14 -69.35 -32.42
CA ASP A 83 6.48 -69.35 -31.09
C ASP A 83 7.26 -68.60 -29.98
N PRO A 84 8.55 -68.90 -29.70
CA PRO A 84 9.28 -68.21 -28.63
C PRO A 84 9.54 -66.74 -28.94
N ASN A 85 9.60 -66.36 -30.21
CA ASN A 85 9.72 -64.96 -30.63
C ASN A 85 8.41 -64.21 -30.39
N MET A 86 7.26 -64.86 -30.64
CA MET A 86 5.94 -64.30 -30.35
C MET A 86 5.74 -64.12 -28.84
N ASP A 87 6.12 -65.09 -28.02
CA ASP A 87 6.04 -64.98 -26.56
C ASP A 87 6.93 -63.85 -26.01
N ALA A 88 8.15 -63.71 -26.53
CA ALA A 88 9.05 -62.63 -26.16
C ALA A 88 8.48 -61.25 -26.55
N LEU A 89 7.89 -61.12 -27.74
CA LEU A 89 7.24 -59.89 -28.18
C LEU A 89 6.01 -59.56 -27.33
N VAL A 90 5.17 -60.56 -27.02
CA VAL A 90 4.00 -60.39 -26.16
C VAL A 90 4.42 -59.94 -24.75
N SER A 91 5.48 -60.53 -24.20
CA SER A 91 6.04 -60.14 -22.90
C SER A 91 6.53 -58.69 -22.92
N LEU A 92 7.34 -58.31 -23.92
CA LEU A 92 7.86 -56.95 -24.08
C LEU A 92 6.75 -55.91 -24.24
N LEU A 93 5.76 -56.21 -25.10
CA LEU A 93 4.63 -55.31 -25.34
C LEU A 93 3.75 -55.17 -24.08
N SER A 94 3.57 -56.24 -23.32
CA SER A 94 2.83 -56.22 -22.05
C SER A 94 3.54 -55.36 -21.00
N GLU A 95 4.86 -55.51 -20.85
CA GLU A 95 5.67 -54.70 -19.93
C GLU A 95 5.67 -53.22 -20.35
N ALA A 96 5.84 -52.94 -21.65
CA ALA A 96 5.79 -51.57 -22.17
C ALA A 96 4.41 -50.92 -21.94
N LEU A 97 3.34 -51.71 -22.08
CA LEU A 97 1.97 -51.26 -21.83
C LEU A 97 1.73 -50.98 -20.34
N GLU A 98 2.24 -51.82 -19.44
CA GLU A 98 2.18 -51.55 -17.99
C GLU A 98 2.96 -50.28 -17.61
N LYS A 99 4.18 -50.11 -18.13
CA LYS A 99 4.99 -48.89 -17.93
C LYS A 99 4.27 -47.65 -18.45
N ALA A 100 3.66 -47.73 -19.63
CA ALA A 100 2.90 -46.63 -20.21
C ALA A 100 1.65 -46.29 -19.37
N LYS A 101 0.92 -47.30 -18.87
CA LYS A 101 -0.22 -47.08 -17.97
C LYS A 101 0.20 -46.43 -16.65
N PHE A 102 1.27 -46.92 -16.04
CA PHE A 102 1.81 -46.35 -14.81
C PHE A 102 2.23 -44.89 -15.00
N SER A 103 2.95 -44.58 -16.08
CA SER A 103 3.32 -43.19 -16.42
C SER A 103 2.10 -42.31 -16.67
N ARG A 104 1.08 -42.81 -17.39
CA ARG A 104 -0.18 -42.10 -17.61
C ARG A 104 -0.85 -41.76 -16.28
N ASP A 105 -0.98 -42.72 -15.38
CA ASP A 105 -1.68 -42.54 -14.11
C ASP A 105 -0.91 -41.60 -13.18
N ALA A 106 0.42 -41.67 -13.16
CA ALA A 106 1.27 -40.72 -12.44
C ALA A 106 1.10 -39.28 -12.98
N ASN A 107 1.08 -39.10 -14.30
CA ASN A 107 0.85 -37.80 -14.94
C ASN A 107 -0.56 -37.26 -14.64
N ALA A 108 -1.58 -38.12 -14.64
CA ALA A 108 -2.95 -37.73 -14.29
C ALA A 108 -3.06 -37.28 -12.82
N ALA A 109 -2.35 -37.96 -11.91
CA ALA A 109 -2.27 -37.58 -10.50
C ALA A 109 -1.60 -36.20 -10.32
N LEU A 110 -0.48 -35.96 -11.02
CA LEU A 110 0.20 -34.66 -11.00
C LEU A 110 -0.71 -33.54 -11.52
N LEU A 111 -1.41 -33.75 -12.63
CA LEU A 111 -2.36 -32.76 -13.16
C LEU A 111 -3.46 -32.42 -12.15
N SER A 112 -3.98 -33.43 -11.44
CA SER A 112 -4.99 -33.23 -10.40
C SER A 112 -4.45 -32.41 -9.22
N GLN A 113 -3.21 -32.67 -8.80
CA GLN A 113 -2.53 -31.89 -7.75
C GLN A 113 -2.30 -30.44 -8.19
N TYR A 114 -1.81 -30.22 -9.42
CA TYR A 114 -1.64 -28.88 -9.98
C TYR A 114 -2.97 -28.11 -10.05
N ALA A 115 -4.04 -28.75 -10.52
CA ALA A 115 -5.36 -28.14 -10.54
C ALA A 115 -5.83 -27.76 -9.14
N GLY A 116 -5.57 -28.62 -8.14
CA GLY A 116 -5.85 -28.33 -6.73
C GLY A 116 -5.11 -27.10 -6.23
N VAL A 117 -3.79 -27.03 -6.44
CA VAL A 117 -2.94 -25.91 -6.01
C VAL A 117 -3.31 -24.61 -6.72
N LEU A 118 -3.58 -24.64 -8.03
CA LEU A 118 -4.02 -23.45 -8.77
C LEU A 118 -5.38 -22.96 -8.28
N SER A 119 -6.30 -23.87 -7.95
CA SER A 119 -7.61 -23.51 -7.39
C SER A 119 -7.48 -22.86 -6.01
N THR A 120 -6.64 -23.38 -5.12
CA THR A 120 -6.41 -22.78 -3.80
C THR A 120 -5.70 -21.43 -3.89
N MET A 121 -4.69 -21.32 -4.75
CA MET A 121 -3.98 -20.07 -5.00
C MET A 121 -4.93 -18.99 -5.55
N LEU A 122 -5.82 -19.35 -6.49
CA LEU A 122 -6.82 -18.44 -7.03
C LEU A 122 -7.79 -17.94 -5.96
N LYS A 123 -8.28 -18.84 -5.08
CA LYS A 123 -9.13 -18.45 -3.94
C LYS A 123 -8.42 -17.47 -3.01
N GLN A 124 -7.17 -17.76 -2.65
CA GLN A 124 -6.37 -16.88 -1.81
C GLN A 124 -6.16 -15.50 -2.45
N PHE A 125 -5.92 -15.43 -3.77
CA PHE A 125 -5.81 -14.16 -4.47
C PHE A 125 -7.11 -13.36 -4.47
N HIS A 126 -8.26 -14.01 -4.68
CA HIS A 126 -9.55 -13.34 -4.62
C HIS A 126 -9.83 -12.80 -3.22
N GLU A 127 -9.60 -13.60 -2.18
CA GLU A 127 -9.75 -13.17 -0.80
C GLU A 127 -8.80 -12.03 -0.43
N TYR A 128 -7.54 -12.13 -0.82
CA TYR A 128 -6.54 -11.09 -0.59
C TYR A 128 -6.96 -9.78 -1.26
N LYS A 129 -7.34 -9.83 -2.54
CA LYS A 129 -7.77 -8.64 -3.28
C LYS A 129 -9.01 -8.00 -2.64
N ALA A 130 -9.99 -8.81 -2.23
CA ALA A 130 -11.19 -8.31 -1.56
C ALA A 130 -10.86 -7.61 -0.24
N LYS A 131 -10.04 -8.25 0.62
CA LYS A 131 -9.57 -7.68 1.89
C LYS A 131 -8.77 -6.40 1.67
N HIS A 132 -7.82 -6.42 0.74
CA HIS A 132 -6.99 -5.26 0.43
C HIS A 132 -7.80 -4.05 -0.03
N VAL A 133 -8.77 -4.25 -0.94
CA VAL A 133 -9.65 -3.16 -1.39
C VAL A 133 -10.49 -2.63 -0.24
N ALA A 134 -11.01 -3.50 0.63
CA ALA A 134 -11.76 -3.09 1.82
C ALA A 134 -10.90 -2.26 2.78
N ASP A 135 -9.68 -2.72 3.08
CA ASP A 135 -8.75 -2.04 3.99
C ASP A 135 -8.36 -0.65 3.46
N VAL A 136 -8.02 -0.55 2.17
CA VAL A 136 -7.70 0.72 1.51
C VAL A 136 -8.91 1.66 1.53
N ALA A 137 -10.12 1.16 1.29
CA ALA A 137 -11.33 1.96 1.38
C ALA A 137 -11.59 2.47 2.81
N VAL A 138 -11.35 1.64 3.84
CA VAL A 138 -11.46 2.04 5.25
C VAL A 138 -10.44 3.12 5.59
N TRP A 139 -9.18 2.97 5.17
CA TRP A 139 -8.14 3.98 5.35
C TRP A 139 -8.50 5.31 4.70
N HIS A 140 -9.01 5.27 3.47
CA HIS A 140 -9.46 6.48 2.79
C HIS A 140 -10.67 7.14 3.46
N ARG A 141 -11.55 6.37 4.11
CA ARG A 141 -12.68 6.92 4.88
C ARG A 141 -12.19 7.54 6.20
N SER A 142 -11.33 6.84 6.94
CA SER A 142 -10.80 7.34 8.21
C SER A 142 -9.96 8.61 8.02
N TYR A 143 -9.10 8.65 7.01
CA TYR A 143 -8.32 9.84 6.69
C TYR A 143 -9.19 11.03 6.29
N ARG A 144 -10.25 10.79 5.49
CA ARG A 144 -11.22 11.85 5.17
C ARG A 144 -11.99 12.34 6.39
N ALA A 145 -12.34 11.45 7.32
CA ALA A 145 -12.99 11.82 8.58
C ALA A 145 -12.07 12.68 9.45
N GLN A 146 -10.80 12.29 9.62
CA GLN A 146 -9.81 13.09 10.36
C GLN A 146 -9.63 14.48 9.74
N LEU A 147 -9.59 14.58 8.42
CA LEU A 147 -9.47 15.85 7.74
C LEU A 147 -10.72 16.74 7.90
N ALA A 148 -11.91 16.14 7.98
CA ALA A 148 -13.14 16.86 8.27
C ALA A 148 -13.17 17.35 9.73
N GLU A 149 -12.75 16.51 10.67
CA GLU A 149 -12.63 16.85 12.10
C GLU A 149 -11.65 17.99 12.33
N ALA A 150 -10.45 17.92 11.73
CA ALA A 150 -9.46 18.99 11.82
C ALA A 150 -9.97 20.32 11.24
N ARG A 151 -10.76 20.29 10.15
CA ARG A 151 -11.40 21.49 9.59
C ARG A 151 -12.48 22.06 10.52
N ALA A 152 -13.28 21.19 11.13
CA ALA A 152 -14.32 21.59 12.08
C ALA A 152 -13.71 22.17 13.38
N GLU A 153 -12.60 21.60 13.86
CA GLU A 153 -11.86 22.15 14.99
C GLU A 153 -11.23 23.49 14.63
N ASN A 154 -10.65 23.63 13.43
CA ASN A 154 -10.10 24.91 12.98
C ASN A 154 -11.16 26.01 12.86
N SER A 155 -12.36 25.70 12.34
CA SER A 155 -13.46 26.67 12.31
C SER A 155 -13.91 27.04 13.71
N ARG A 156 -14.06 26.07 14.62
CA ARG A 156 -14.41 26.31 16.02
C ARG A 156 -13.40 27.21 16.74
N LEU A 157 -12.11 26.98 16.54
CA LEU A 157 -11.05 27.81 17.15
C LEU A 157 -11.06 29.24 16.58
N ARG A 158 -11.33 29.41 15.29
CA ARG A 158 -11.46 30.75 14.67
C ARG A 158 -12.67 31.50 15.22
N GLU A 159 -13.81 30.83 15.35
CA GLU A 159 -15.00 31.39 15.98
C GLU A 159 -14.70 31.83 17.42
N GLN A 160 -14.06 30.96 18.22
CA GLN A 160 -13.67 31.31 19.59
C GLN A 160 -12.72 32.53 19.65
N ILE A 161 -11.76 32.64 18.73
CA ILE A 161 -10.86 33.78 18.65
C ILE A 161 -11.63 35.05 18.28
N TRP A 162 -12.58 34.96 17.34
CA TRP A 162 -13.43 36.10 16.97
C TRP A 162 -14.29 36.56 18.13
N ASP A 163 -14.96 35.65 18.84
CA ASP A 163 -15.75 35.98 20.02
C ASP A 163 -14.89 36.67 21.09
N MET A 164 -13.69 36.14 21.35
CA MET A 164 -12.75 36.74 22.30
C MET A 164 -12.27 38.13 21.85
N GLN A 165 -11.99 38.32 20.57
CA GLN A 165 -11.58 39.60 20.00
C GLN A 165 -12.72 40.63 20.06
N GLU A 166 -13.95 40.21 19.78
CA GLU A 166 -15.15 41.03 19.90
C GLU A 166 -15.33 41.49 21.36
N HIS A 167 -15.31 40.55 22.31
CA HIS A 167 -15.42 40.86 23.74
C HIS A 167 -14.29 41.78 24.23
N ALA A 168 -13.06 41.56 23.78
CA ALA A 168 -11.94 42.43 24.10
C ALA A 168 -12.09 43.83 23.47
N GLY A 169 -12.63 43.91 22.25
CA GLY A 169 -12.97 45.15 21.57
C GLY A 169 -14.03 45.95 22.34
N ASP A 170 -15.10 45.30 22.76
CA ASP A 170 -16.17 45.88 23.56
C ASP A 170 -15.67 46.37 24.91
N ALA A 171 -14.88 45.56 25.63
CA ALA A 171 -14.28 45.97 26.89
C ALA A 171 -13.37 47.20 26.72
N ASN A 172 -12.54 47.24 25.67
CA ASN A 172 -11.73 48.40 25.36
C ASN A 172 -12.56 49.63 25.01
N ALA A 173 -13.66 49.47 24.26
CA ALA A 173 -14.58 50.55 23.96
C ALA A 173 -15.26 51.08 25.23
N MET A 174 -15.66 50.20 26.15
CA MET A 174 -16.20 50.57 27.46
C MET A 174 -15.18 51.33 28.31
N LEU A 175 -13.91 50.89 28.34
CA LEU A 175 -12.83 51.60 29.05
C LEU A 175 -12.55 52.99 28.46
N ARG A 176 -12.54 53.13 27.13
CA ARG A 176 -12.39 54.44 26.47
C ARG A 176 -13.56 55.37 26.79
N LYS A 177 -14.80 54.85 26.74
CA LYS A 177 -16.01 55.60 27.13
C LYS A 177 -15.95 56.01 28.60
N PHE A 178 -15.50 55.11 29.48
CA PHE A 178 -15.30 55.42 30.89
C PHE A 178 -14.26 56.52 31.08
N ARG A 179 -13.08 56.41 30.44
CA ARG A 179 -12.03 57.43 30.51
C ARG A 179 -12.50 58.79 30.01
N ALA A 180 -13.17 58.83 28.87
CA ALA A 180 -13.74 60.06 28.32
C ALA A 180 -14.68 60.74 29.34
N LYS A 181 -15.65 59.99 29.88
CA LYS A 181 -16.56 60.50 30.92
C LYS A 181 -15.84 60.86 32.22
N TYR A 182 -14.78 60.14 32.58
CA TYR A 182 -13.99 60.40 33.77
C TYR A 182 -13.24 61.74 33.66
N ASP A 183 -12.66 62.00 32.49
CA ASP A 183 -11.91 63.21 32.16
C ASP A 183 -12.84 64.42 31.91
N GLU A 184 -14.06 64.21 31.42
CA GLU A 184 -15.08 65.26 31.20
C GLU A 184 -15.62 65.89 32.51
N ASP A 185 -15.49 65.22 33.66
CA ASP A 185 -15.95 65.74 34.96
C ASP A 185 -15.00 66.85 35.46
N ALA A 186 -15.24 68.08 35.00
CA ALA A 186 -14.48 69.28 35.36
C ALA A 186 -14.46 69.50 36.88
N ALA A 187 -15.58 69.28 37.57
CA ALA A 187 -15.65 69.44 39.03
C ALA A 187 -14.74 68.44 39.76
N ARG A 188 -14.51 67.24 39.22
CA ARG A 188 -13.52 66.30 39.75
C ARG A 188 -12.09 66.75 39.48
N TRP A 189 -11.81 67.29 38.30
CA TRP A 189 -10.50 67.88 38.01
C TRP A 189 -10.19 69.03 38.97
N GLU A 190 -11.13 69.97 39.14
CA GLU A 190 -11.03 71.08 40.10
C GLU A 190 -10.78 70.57 41.51
N ARG A 191 -11.60 69.63 42.02
CA ARG A 191 -11.38 69.01 43.34
C ARG A 191 -9.99 68.38 43.49
N ARG A 192 -9.45 67.74 42.44
CA ARG A 192 -8.08 67.18 42.48
C ARG A 192 -7.01 68.27 42.51
N VAL A 193 -7.17 69.32 41.73
CA VAL A 193 -6.25 70.47 41.69
C VAL A 193 -6.29 71.22 43.01
N GLU A 194 -7.47 71.55 43.52
CA GLU A 194 -7.67 72.19 44.82
C GLU A 194 -7.07 71.35 45.96
N SER A 195 -7.34 70.05 45.98
CA SER A 195 -6.76 69.16 46.99
C SER A 195 -5.23 69.12 46.92
N LYS A 196 -4.63 69.18 45.73
CA LYS A 196 -3.18 69.32 45.56
C LYS A 196 -2.68 70.70 46.02
N ALA A 197 -3.37 71.77 45.66
CA ALA A 197 -3.03 73.14 46.04
C ALA A 197 -3.07 73.31 47.57
N ILE A 198 -4.14 72.87 48.22
CA ILE A 198 -4.28 72.88 49.69
C ILE A 198 -3.14 72.09 50.35
N ARG A 199 -2.78 70.91 49.81
CA ARG A 199 -1.63 70.15 50.32
C ARG A 199 -0.32 70.91 50.18
N GLN A 200 -0.09 71.59 49.05
CA GLN A 200 1.10 72.42 48.85
C GLN A 200 1.12 73.64 49.77
N GLU A 201 -0.02 74.28 49.99
CA GLU A 201 -0.17 75.39 50.95
C GLU A 201 0.12 74.93 52.37
N LEU A 202 -0.44 73.79 52.80
CA LEU A 202 -0.15 73.21 54.11
C LEU A 202 1.35 72.92 54.28
N ARG A 203 2.02 72.40 53.24
CA ARG A 203 3.48 72.20 53.24
C ARG A 203 4.25 73.52 53.33
N PHE A 204 3.83 74.52 52.56
CA PHE A 204 4.44 75.85 52.61
C PHE A 204 4.35 76.46 54.01
N TRP A 205 3.15 76.45 54.61
CA TRP A 205 2.94 76.95 55.96
C TRP A 205 3.67 76.11 57.02
N LYS A 206 3.76 74.79 56.85
CA LYS A 206 4.60 73.93 57.70
C LYS A 206 6.06 74.39 57.68
N ARG A 207 6.65 74.58 56.50
CA ARG A 207 8.05 75.07 56.37
C ARG A 207 8.24 76.45 57.01
N MET A 208 7.26 77.32 56.88
CA MET A 208 7.30 78.65 57.49
C MET A 208 7.18 78.61 59.03
N ALA A 209 6.37 77.70 59.56
CA ALA A 209 6.10 77.61 61.00
C ALA A 209 7.08 76.71 61.75
N MET A 210 7.70 75.73 61.08
CA MET A 210 8.61 74.74 61.65
C MET A 210 9.85 74.52 60.75
N PRO A 211 10.81 75.47 60.72
CA PRO A 211 11.98 75.40 59.84
C PRO A 211 12.99 74.31 60.21
N ASP A 212 13.03 73.90 61.48
CA ASP A 212 14.00 72.93 62.00
C ASP A 212 13.58 71.46 61.80
N LEU A 213 12.36 71.22 61.28
CA LEU A 213 11.85 69.88 61.03
C LEU A 213 12.25 69.43 59.62
N PRO A 214 12.84 68.23 59.45
CA PRO A 214 13.29 67.76 58.15
C PRO A 214 12.11 67.53 57.18
N ASP A 215 12.35 67.75 55.88
CA ASP A 215 11.33 67.63 54.82
C ASP A 215 10.82 66.18 54.64
N ASP A 216 11.61 65.17 55.01
CA ASP A 216 11.29 63.73 54.93
C ASP A 216 10.53 63.22 56.19
N ASP A 217 9.38 63.81 56.47
CA ASP A 217 8.51 63.38 57.56
C ASP A 217 7.58 62.23 57.10
N PRO A 218 7.64 61.01 57.66
CA PRO A 218 6.83 59.87 57.21
C PRO A 218 5.32 60.12 57.18
N CYS A 219 4.81 61.01 58.04
CA CYS A 219 3.39 61.29 58.05
C CYS A 219 2.95 62.26 56.93
N TRP A 220 3.88 63.05 56.38
CA TRP A 220 3.59 64.19 55.49
C TRP A 220 4.55 64.25 54.28
N SER A 221 5.36 63.21 54.02
CA SER A 221 6.36 63.18 52.95
C SER A 221 5.73 63.25 51.55
N ASP A 222 6.56 63.47 50.53
CA ASP A 222 6.17 63.70 49.12
C ASP A 222 5.51 62.48 48.44
N ASP A 223 5.34 61.39 49.19
CA ASP A 223 5.27 60.03 48.67
C ASP A 223 3.95 59.32 49.01
N ASP A 224 2.84 60.06 49.07
CA ASP A 224 1.48 59.51 48.90
C ASP A 224 1.21 59.14 47.41
N ASP A 225 2.24 58.65 46.73
CA ASP A 225 2.02 57.80 45.57
C ASP A 225 1.27 56.55 46.04
N LEU A 226 0.33 56.10 45.22
CA LEU A 226 -0.56 54.93 45.41
C LEU A 226 0.15 53.59 45.71
N ILE A 227 1.46 53.60 45.93
CA ILE A 227 2.30 52.45 46.22
C ILE A 227 2.41 52.32 47.74
N ASP A 228 1.80 51.25 48.24
CA ASP A 228 1.88 50.76 49.63
C ASP A 228 3.33 50.88 50.17
N PRO A 229 3.55 51.41 51.40
CA PRO A 229 4.86 51.45 52.02
C PRO A 229 5.58 50.09 52.00
N VAL A 230 4.85 48.98 52.08
CA VAL A 230 5.39 47.61 51.99
C VAL A 230 5.96 47.31 50.61
N GLU A 231 5.29 47.75 49.54
CA GLU A 231 5.77 47.54 48.17
C GLU A 231 6.99 48.42 47.87
N LYS A 232 7.10 49.61 48.47
CA LYS A 232 8.30 50.44 48.38
C LYS A 232 9.51 49.79 49.06
N GLU A 233 9.32 49.15 50.20
CA GLU A 233 10.38 48.39 50.86
C GLU A 233 10.81 47.19 50.03
N ARG A 234 9.84 46.42 49.50
CA ARG A 234 10.11 45.33 48.58
C ARG A 234 10.90 45.78 47.35
N LEU A 235 10.54 46.92 46.75
CA LEU A 235 11.26 47.48 45.60
C LEU A 235 12.69 47.89 45.98
N ARG A 236 12.89 48.53 47.14
CA ARG A 236 14.23 48.87 47.64
C ARG A 236 15.09 47.63 47.86
N GLU A 237 14.52 46.57 48.44
CA GLU A 237 15.21 45.29 48.59
C GLU A 237 15.56 44.63 47.25
N LEU A 238 14.64 44.69 46.28
CA LEU A 238 14.84 44.13 44.94
C LEU A 238 15.91 44.91 44.17
N GLN A 239 15.93 46.23 44.31
CA GLN A 239 16.95 47.12 43.77
C GLN A 239 18.32 46.85 44.40
N LYS A 240 18.35 46.64 45.72
CA LYS A 240 19.57 46.26 46.45
C LYS A 240 20.10 44.90 46.00
N LYS A 241 19.23 43.89 45.88
CA LYS A 241 19.59 42.55 45.36
C LYS A 241 20.08 42.62 43.93
N MET A 242 19.44 43.41 43.06
CA MET A 242 19.92 43.63 41.69
C MET A 242 21.28 44.33 41.67
N ALA A 243 21.51 45.33 42.52
CA ALA A 243 22.80 46.01 42.63
C ALA A 243 23.89 45.07 43.15
N GLU A 244 23.60 44.24 44.15
CA GLU A 244 24.51 43.20 44.66
C GLU A 244 24.81 42.15 43.58
N GLN A 245 23.79 41.69 42.84
CA GLN A 245 23.96 40.75 41.74
C GLN A 245 24.76 41.38 40.58
N GLN A 246 24.55 42.65 40.27
CA GLN A 246 25.31 43.38 39.26
C GLN A 246 26.76 43.61 39.71
N GLN A 247 27.01 43.86 41.00
CA GLN A 247 28.34 43.94 41.58
C GLN A 247 29.05 42.59 41.57
N LEU A 248 28.34 41.49 41.88
CA LEU A 248 28.86 40.12 41.78
C LEU A 248 29.14 39.73 40.33
N ALA A 249 28.27 40.08 39.39
CA ALA A 249 28.51 39.87 37.95
C ALA A 249 29.70 40.69 37.44
N ARG A 250 29.86 41.93 37.92
CA ARG A 250 31.02 42.78 37.61
C ARG A 250 32.31 42.26 38.24
N ALA A 251 32.26 41.73 39.46
CA ALA A 251 33.39 41.08 40.12
C ALA A 251 33.78 39.75 39.46
N ALA A 252 32.80 38.96 39.02
CA ALA A 252 33.01 37.73 38.26
C ALA A 252 33.59 38.02 36.87
N ALA A 253 33.14 39.08 36.19
CA ALA A 253 33.73 39.55 34.93
C ALA A 253 35.17 40.07 35.11
N ALA A 254 35.48 40.68 36.26
CA ALA A 254 36.84 41.10 36.61
C ALA A 254 37.76 39.93 37.03
N ALA A 255 37.21 38.87 37.63
CA ALA A 255 37.94 37.65 38.00
C ALA A 255 38.07 36.63 36.84
N GLY A 256 37.27 36.77 35.78
CA GLY A 256 37.30 35.93 34.58
C GLY A 256 38.26 36.40 33.47
N GLY A 257 39.11 37.39 33.74
CA GLY A 257 40.08 37.93 32.78
C GLY A 257 41.52 37.62 33.16
N SER A 258 41.99 36.38 32.95
CA SER A 258 43.43 36.07 32.73
C SER A 258 43.67 34.62 32.28
N MET A 259 44.16 34.47 31.04
CA MET A 259 44.87 33.33 30.40
C MET A 259 44.11 32.00 30.20
N SER A 260 43.87 31.57 28.95
CA SER A 260 44.94 31.03 28.09
C SER A 260 44.53 30.98 26.61
N SER A 261 45.31 31.63 25.76
CA SER A 261 45.38 31.40 24.32
C SER A 261 46.86 31.42 23.94
N ASP A 262 47.36 30.24 23.57
CA ASP A 262 48.58 29.99 22.80
C ASP A 262 48.31 28.64 22.10
N GLY A 263 48.41 28.47 20.79
CA GLY A 263 48.75 29.38 19.70
C GLY A 263 48.67 28.60 18.38
N GLU A 264 48.71 29.32 17.25
CA GLU A 264 49.36 28.85 16.01
C GLU A 264 49.51 30.01 15.00
N SER A 265 50.76 30.43 14.84
CA SER A 265 51.51 30.98 13.68
C SER A 265 50.84 31.92 12.64
N PRO A 266 51.35 33.16 12.45
CA PRO A 266 51.01 34.03 11.32
C PRO A 266 52.10 34.08 10.23
N GLY A 267 51.69 33.86 8.97
CA GLY A 267 52.50 34.11 7.76
C GLY A 267 51.95 35.28 6.94
N GLU A 268 52.65 36.41 7.04
CA GLU A 268 53.08 37.35 5.98
C GLU A 268 52.13 37.96 4.89
N TYR A 269 52.18 39.31 4.86
CA TYR A 269 51.97 40.33 3.79
C TYR A 269 50.58 40.47 3.11
N GLY A 270 50.00 41.66 2.94
CA GLY A 270 50.47 43.03 3.16
C GLY A 270 49.36 44.09 2.99
N ASP A 271 49.49 45.11 3.83
CA ASP A 271 49.20 46.55 3.69
C ASP A 271 48.30 47.08 2.55
N ASN A 272 47.20 47.76 2.91
CA ASN A 272 46.89 49.10 2.36
C ASN A 272 45.93 49.92 3.26
N MET A 273 46.50 50.89 3.98
CA MET A 273 46.02 52.26 4.25
C MET A 273 44.53 52.58 4.55
N SER A 274 44.30 52.98 5.81
CA SER A 274 43.73 54.29 6.26
C SER A 274 42.34 54.78 5.80
N VAL A 275 41.41 55.00 6.75
CA VAL A 275 40.85 56.30 7.23
C VAL A 275 39.66 56.02 8.19
N PRO A 276 39.48 56.75 9.32
CA PRO A 276 38.55 56.37 10.39
C PRO A 276 37.13 56.90 10.15
N HIS A 277 36.12 56.05 10.36
CA HIS A 277 34.71 56.46 10.42
C HIS A 277 34.14 56.23 11.83
N ALA A 278 33.41 57.22 12.32
CA ALA A 278 32.87 57.31 13.67
C ALA A 278 31.97 56.13 14.09
N PRO A 279 31.88 55.79 15.39
CA PRO A 279 31.00 54.73 15.86
C PRO A 279 29.53 55.14 15.73
N GLN A 280 28.76 54.37 14.94
CA GLN A 280 27.30 54.43 14.93
C GLN A 280 26.72 53.88 16.25
N PRO A 281 25.59 54.42 16.73
CA PRO A 281 24.90 53.91 17.91
C PRO A 281 24.30 52.51 17.65
N PRO A 282 24.20 51.65 18.69
CA PRO A 282 23.71 50.28 18.54
C PRO A 282 22.23 50.24 18.16
N PRO A 283 21.80 49.31 17.28
CA PRO A 283 20.38 49.14 16.96
C PRO A 283 19.61 48.54 18.15
N ALA A 284 18.42 49.10 18.41
CA ALA A 284 17.50 48.64 19.44
C ALA A 284 16.99 47.20 19.17
N PRO A 285 16.72 46.40 20.22
CA PRO A 285 16.22 45.03 20.07
C PRO A 285 14.75 45.03 19.58
N MET A 286 14.51 44.34 18.46
CA MET A 286 13.16 44.06 17.95
C MET A 286 12.49 42.91 18.75
N PRO A 287 11.15 42.89 18.87
CA PRO A 287 10.41 41.83 19.55
C PRO A 287 10.50 40.49 18.79
N PRO A 288 10.45 39.34 19.49
CA PRO A 288 10.61 38.03 18.86
C PRO A 288 9.45 37.72 17.91
N SER A 289 9.76 37.64 16.61
CA SER A 289 8.90 37.04 15.61
C SER A 289 8.77 35.54 15.91
N MET A 290 7.55 35.09 16.18
CA MET A 290 7.27 33.66 16.30
C MET A 290 7.64 32.96 14.99
N HIS A 291 8.65 32.11 15.10
CA HIS A 291 9.07 31.20 14.05
C HIS A 291 7.90 30.34 13.60
N SER A 292 7.72 30.33 12.28
CA SER A 292 7.19 29.26 11.46
C SER A 292 7.21 27.89 12.18
N MET A 293 6.05 27.44 12.67
CA MET A 293 5.83 26.02 12.94
C MET A 293 5.72 25.29 11.60
N MET A 294 6.86 24.80 11.12
CA MET A 294 6.91 23.70 10.17
C MET A 294 6.40 22.44 10.89
N MET A 295 5.10 22.16 10.80
CA MET A 295 4.57 20.84 11.12
C MET A 295 4.94 19.90 9.96
N GLY A 296 5.89 19.01 10.25
CA GLY A 296 6.42 18.02 9.32
C GLY A 296 5.33 17.11 8.77
N GLY A 297 5.12 17.18 7.46
CA GLY A 297 4.59 16.07 6.69
C GLY A 297 5.72 15.07 6.44
N VAL A 298 5.48 13.79 6.72
CA VAL A 298 6.38 12.72 6.25
C VAL A 298 6.37 12.76 4.72
N PRO A 299 7.51 12.95 4.05
CA PRO A 299 7.57 12.82 2.61
C PRO A 299 7.32 11.35 2.26
N MET A 300 6.20 11.06 1.57
CA MET A 300 6.04 9.79 0.88
C MET A 300 7.06 9.77 -0.25
N GLN A 301 8.21 9.16 0.01
CA GLN A 301 9.24 8.90 -0.99
C GLN A 301 8.61 8.00 -2.06
N ARG A 302 8.30 8.59 -3.22
CA ARG A 302 7.77 7.88 -4.38
C ARG A 302 8.96 7.31 -5.12
N GLU A 303 9.40 6.11 -4.75
CA GLU A 303 10.36 5.37 -5.57
C GLU A 303 9.63 4.80 -6.79
N ASP A 304 9.68 5.57 -7.87
CA ASP A 304 9.63 5.02 -9.22
C ASP A 304 10.96 4.28 -9.45
N SER A 305 10.98 2.97 -9.26
CA SER A 305 12.10 2.13 -9.70
C SER A 305 11.60 0.88 -10.41
N GLY A 306 11.47 1.06 -11.72
CA GLY A 306 11.86 0.13 -12.78
C GLY A 306 12.06 -1.35 -12.44
N ILE A 307 11.32 -2.16 -13.19
CA ILE A 307 11.69 -3.49 -13.64
C ILE A 307 13.19 -3.58 -13.92
N SER A 308 13.92 -4.36 -13.12
CA SER A 308 15.20 -4.93 -13.53
C SER A 308 15.37 -6.31 -12.91
N THR A 309 15.25 -7.30 -13.78
CA THR A 309 15.53 -8.71 -13.56
C THR A 309 17.01 -8.93 -13.25
N ARG A 310 17.36 -9.39 -12.04
CA ARG A 310 18.49 -10.31 -11.83
C ARG A 310 18.46 -10.97 -10.44
N SER A 311 18.28 -12.30 -10.46
CA SER A 311 18.85 -13.30 -9.54
C SER A 311 18.75 -13.11 -8.02
N GLY A 312 18.03 -14.02 -7.36
CA GLY A 312 18.44 -14.58 -6.06
C GLY A 312 17.72 -14.07 -4.80
N MET A 313 16.82 -14.93 -4.28
CA MET A 313 16.49 -15.14 -2.86
C MET A 313 16.24 -13.92 -1.93
N SER A 314 14.96 -13.66 -1.63
CA SER A 314 14.33 -13.60 -0.29
C SER A 314 13.08 -12.72 -0.35
N MET A 315 11.88 -13.30 -0.22
CA MET A 315 10.66 -12.51 -0.01
C MET A 315 10.64 -11.99 1.43
N GLU A 316 11.22 -10.80 1.65
CA GLU A 316 10.91 -10.02 2.84
C GLU A 316 9.56 -9.33 2.63
N MET A 317 8.54 -9.84 3.32
CA MET A 317 7.25 -9.17 3.44
C MET A 317 7.44 -7.85 4.23
N PRO A 318 6.86 -6.72 3.79
CA PRO A 318 6.96 -5.48 4.54
C PRO A 318 6.29 -5.63 5.91
N ILE A 319 7.09 -5.41 6.96
CA ILE A 319 6.64 -5.47 8.36
C ILE A 319 5.65 -4.32 8.59
N LEU A 320 4.40 -4.68 8.87
CA LEU A 320 3.35 -3.73 9.23
C LEU A 320 3.63 -3.13 10.62
N PRO A 321 3.33 -1.83 10.84
CA PRO A 321 3.53 -1.21 12.14
C PRO A 321 2.61 -1.83 13.21
N PRO A 322 3.05 -1.86 14.49
CA PRO A 322 2.31 -2.49 15.56
C PRO A 322 0.98 -1.75 15.80
N ARG A 323 -0.09 -2.52 15.93
CA ARG A 323 -1.45 -2.05 16.23
C ARG A 323 -1.48 -1.46 17.65
N PRO A 324 -2.14 -0.31 17.91
CA PRO A 324 -2.28 0.19 19.27
C PRO A 324 -3.08 -0.79 20.14
N PRO A 325 -2.73 -0.96 21.42
CA PRO A 325 -3.47 -1.82 22.33
C PRO A 325 -4.89 -1.28 22.53
N SER A 326 -5.87 -2.13 22.28
CA SER A 326 -7.27 -1.87 22.59
C SER A 326 -7.41 -1.46 24.05
N ALA A 327 -7.97 -0.27 24.27
CA ALA A 327 -8.34 0.19 25.60
C ALA A 327 -9.49 -0.67 26.16
N GLY A 328 -9.28 -1.19 27.37
CA GLY A 328 -10.28 -1.21 28.44
C GLY A 328 -11.53 -2.07 28.25
N SER A 329 -11.39 -3.37 28.47
CA SER A 329 -12.47 -4.20 29.00
C SER A 329 -12.73 -3.79 30.45
N THR A 330 -13.68 -2.89 30.69
CA THR A 330 -14.24 -2.69 32.03
C THR A 330 -15.30 -3.76 32.28
N GLY A 331 -15.03 -4.63 33.25
CA GLY A 331 -15.88 -5.76 33.60
C GLY A 331 -17.26 -5.35 34.12
N SER A 332 -18.19 -6.28 33.97
CA SER A 332 -19.35 -6.41 34.85
C SER A 332 -19.42 -7.87 35.27
N SER A 333 -19.11 -8.11 36.53
CA SER A 333 -19.25 -9.37 37.23
C SER A 333 -20.29 -9.19 38.34
N GLY A 334 -21.28 -10.09 38.38
CA GLY A 334 -21.97 -10.45 39.62
C GLY A 334 -23.43 -9.99 39.75
N GLN A 335 -24.36 -10.84 39.34
CA GLN A 335 -25.28 -11.64 40.17
C GLN A 335 -26.46 -12.13 39.33
#